data_AF-A0A9P6ECN6-F1
#
_entry.id   AF-A0A9P6ECN6-F1
#
_cell.length_a   1.000
_cell.length_b   1.000
_cell.length_c   1.000
_cell.angle_alpha   90.00
_cell.angle_beta   90.00
_cell.angle_gamma   90.00
#
_symmetry.space_group_name_H-M   'P 1'
#
loop_
_entity.id
_entity.type
_entity.pdbx_description
1 polymer ?
#
loop_
_entity_poly.entity_id
_entity_poly.type
_entity_poly.pdbx_seq_one_letter_code
_entity_poly.pdbx_strand_id
1 'polypeptide(L)'
;MAAAAKITPAFLNSLKALFPGASLLPVQSKSSTVSFRNSWSIVAAVAFSASNRPDGVQRVFEHALGDLRARDVEHDTGLILALEGNKFEELQLAKKIREALLKSGLISGYPKAINALRALHEVMPEELQDKEISRQGPFLFADTNASLAAYEMIGDKQFRSIYGDQADPVQNMLDIAYPDMGRISGLNLLSQPLTPIPGWFSKTIGYGVIYGGVDTLSTLETSYTLIAALIAGDTPQQISWHLDGAKRGGASLEETRAVRQISIEVAKFAGVRWKHDIPEAA
;
A
#
# COMPACT_ATOMS: atom_id res chain seq x y z
N MET A 1 -14.97 -26.57 15.70
CA MET A 1 -14.42 -25.42 14.96
C MET A 1 -14.52 -25.71 13.48
N ALA A 2 -15.12 -24.83 12.67
CA ALA A 2 -15.09 -24.99 11.22
C ALA A 2 -13.63 -24.95 10.74
N ALA A 3 -13.24 -25.82 9.82
CA ALA A 3 -11.92 -25.75 9.22
C ALA A 3 -11.75 -24.37 8.57
N ALA A 4 -10.65 -23.68 8.89
CA ALA A 4 -10.36 -22.39 8.26
C ALA A 4 -10.33 -22.58 6.74
N ALA A 5 -11.01 -21.70 6.00
CA ALA A 5 -11.03 -21.75 4.55
C ALA A 5 -9.58 -21.72 4.02
N LYS A 6 -9.23 -22.69 3.17
CA LYS A 6 -7.89 -22.82 2.58
C LYS A 6 -7.75 -21.84 1.42
N ILE A 7 -6.63 -21.13 1.38
CA ILE A 7 -6.29 -20.21 0.29
C ILE A 7 -5.73 -21.05 -0.86
N THR A 8 -6.47 -21.09 -1.96
CA THR A 8 -6.13 -21.92 -3.13
C THR A 8 -5.62 -21.05 -4.29
N PRO A 9 -4.83 -21.63 -5.22
CA PRO A 9 -4.44 -20.92 -6.44
C PRO A 9 -5.65 -20.42 -7.24
N ALA A 10 -6.76 -21.16 -7.25
CA ALA A 10 -7.99 -20.73 -7.92
C ALA A 10 -8.57 -19.44 -7.31
N PHE A 11 -8.57 -19.34 -5.97
CA PHE A 11 -8.99 -18.11 -5.29
C PHE A 11 -8.05 -16.95 -5.63
N LEU A 12 -6.73 -17.13 -5.56
CA LEU A 12 -5.76 -16.09 -5.89
C LEU A 12 -5.87 -15.63 -7.35
N ASN A 13 -6.07 -16.57 -8.29
CA ASN A 13 -6.32 -16.26 -9.70
C ASN A 13 -7.61 -15.46 -9.89
N SER A 14 -8.66 -15.74 -9.11
CA SER A 14 -9.90 -14.94 -9.15
C SER A 14 -9.66 -13.51 -8.69
N LEU A 15 -8.83 -13.29 -7.66
CA LEU A 15 -8.46 -11.94 -7.21
C LEU A 15 -7.63 -11.20 -8.27
N LYS A 16 -6.63 -11.88 -8.83
CA LYS A 16 -5.77 -11.34 -9.89
C LYS A 16 -6.57 -10.90 -11.11
N ALA A 17 -7.58 -11.70 -11.50
CA ALA A 17 -8.44 -11.42 -12.66
C ALA A 17 -9.33 -10.18 -12.50
N LEU A 18 -9.56 -9.70 -11.27
CA LEU A 18 -10.32 -8.47 -11.04
C LEU A 18 -9.55 -7.21 -11.46
N PHE A 19 -8.22 -7.24 -11.44
CA PHE A 19 -7.40 -6.05 -11.72
C PHE A 19 -7.21 -5.86 -13.23
N PRO A 20 -7.41 -4.64 -13.77
CA PRO A 20 -7.27 -4.39 -15.20
C PRO A 20 -5.84 -4.69 -15.68
N GLY A 21 -5.73 -5.22 -16.90
CA GLY A 21 -4.44 -5.68 -17.44
C GLY A 21 -4.03 -7.09 -16.99
N ALA A 22 -4.90 -7.85 -16.32
CA ALA A 22 -4.69 -9.28 -16.06
C ALA A 22 -4.85 -10.18 -17.31
N SER A 23 -5.26 -9.61 -18.46
CA SER A 23 -5.39 -10.34 -19.72
C SER A 23 -4.01 -10.67 -20.30
N LEU A 24 -3.78 -11.96 -20.56
CA LEU A 24 -2.56 -12.55 -21.14
C LEU A 24 -2.33 -12.17 -22.62
N LEU A 25 -3.04 -11.19 -23.17
CA LEU A 25 -2.81 -10.76 -24.55
C LEU A 25 -1.66 -9.76 -24.59
N PRO A 26 -0.65 -9.98 -25.46
CA PRO A 26 0.49 -9.08 -25.58
C PRO A 26 0.00 -7.74 -26.14
N VAL A 27 -0.13 -6.74 -25.27
CA VAL A 27 -0.22 -5.35 -25.72
C VAL A 27 1.16 -4.99 -26.23
N GLN A 28 1.29 -4.87 -27.56
CA GLN A 28 2.47 -4.26 -28.19
C GLN A 28 2.56 -2.79 -27.76
N SER A 29 3.14 -2.55 -26.59
CA SER A 29 3.64 -1.24 -26.20
C SER A 29 4.99 -1.04 -26.87
N LYS A 30 5.11 -0.03 -27.74
CA LYS A 30 6.37 0.42 -28.36
C LYS A 30 7.36 1.05 -27.35
N SER A 31 7.08 0.99 -26.05
CA SER A 31 8.01 1.39 -24.99
C SER A 31 8.51 0.13 -24.29
N SER A 32 9.82 -0.09 -24.36
CA SER A 32 10.59 -1.20 -23.78
C SER A 32 10.65 -1.20 -22.24
N THR A 33 9.60 -0.69 -21.58
CA THR A 33 9.42 -0.83 -20.12
C THR A 33 8.12 -1.59 -19.90
N VAL A 34 8.22 -2.91 -19.70
CA VAL A 34 7.10 -3.73 -19.22
C VAL A 34 6.84 -3.27 -17.78
N SER A 35 5.99 -2.25 -17.65
CA SER A 35 5.61 -1.71 -16.36
C SER A 35 4.75 -2.76 -15.65
N PHE A 36 5.17 -3.15 -14.45
CA PHE A 36 4.42 -3.95 -13.50
C PHE A 36 3.16 -3.18 -13.06
N ARG A 37 2.17 -3.06 -13.95
CA ARG A 37 0.95 -2.28 -13.74
C ARG A 37 -0.09 -3.00 -12.89
N ASN A 38 0.09 -4.29 -12.63
CA ASN A 38 -0.91 -5.08 -11.90
C ASN A 38 -0.57 -5.14 -10.41
N SER A 39 -1.20 -4.27 -9.62
CA SER A 39 -1.02 -4.17 -8.16
C SER A 39 -1.89 -5.15 -7.37
N TRP A 40 -2.52 -6.15 -7.99
CA TRP A 40 -3.42 -7.09 -7.30
C TRP A 40 -2.79 -7.76 -6.07
N SER A 41 -1.50 -8.12 -6.16
CA SER A 41 -0.79 -8.82 -5.08
C SER A 41 -0.55 -7.91 -3.88
N ILE A 42 -0.29 -6.62 -4.12
CA ILE A 42 -0.18 -5.59 -3.07
C ILE A 42 -1.52 -5.47 -2.34
N VAL A 43 -2.61 -5.28 -3.09
CA VAL A 43 -3.96 -5.13 -2.54
C VAL A 43 -4.36 -6.36 -1.73
N ALA A 44 -4.19 -7.56 -2.30
CA ALA A 44 -4.55 -8.81 -1.65
C ALA A 44 -3.72 -9.07 -0.38
N ALA A 45 -2.40 -8.85 -0.42
CA ALA A 45 -1.53 -9.03 0.75
C ALA A 45 -1.92 -8.08 1.88
N VAL A 46 -2.21 -6.81 1.58
CA VAL A 46 -2.65 -5.83 2.58
C VAL A 46 -4.03 -6.20 3.14
N ALA A 47 -4.98 -6.62 2.31
CA ALA A 47 -6.29 -7.06 2.77
C ALA A 47 -6.20 -8.28 3.69
N PHE A 48 -5.34 -9.26 3.39
CA PHE A 48 -5.09 -10.42 4.25
C PHE A 48 -4.45 -10.00 5.58
N SER A 49 -3.44 -9.12 5.53
CA SER A 49 -2.79 -8.56 6.72
C SER A 49 -3.80 -7.85 7.62
N ALA A 50 -4.56 -6.89 7.09
CA ALA A 50 -5.55 -6.12 7.83
C ALA A 50 -6.69 -6.97 8.40
N SER A 51 -7.01 -8.09 7.73
CA SER A 51 -7.97 -9.10 8.18
C SER A 51 -7.38 -10.15 9.12
N ASN A 52 -6.14 -9.96 9.60
CA ASN A 52 -5.43 -10.86 10.51
C ASN A 52 -5.25 -12.29 9.97
N ARG A 53 -4.91 -12.41 8.69
CA ARG A 53 -4.62 -13.67 7.97
C ARG A 53 -3.20 -13.65 7.38
N PRO A 54 -2.15 -13.73 8.23
CA PRO A 54 -0.76 -13.69 7.76
C PRO A 54 -0.40 -14.86 6.83
N ASP A 55 -1.09 -16.01 6.96
CA ASP A 55 -0.96 -17.13 6.03
C ASP A 55 -1.34 -16.76 4.59
N GLY A 56 -2.30 -15.84 4.42
CA GLY A 56 -2.67 -15.37 3.08
C GLY A 56 -1.62 -14.48 2.43
N VAL A 57 -0.83 -13.77 3.22
CA VAL A 57 0.30 -12.97 2.72
C VAL A 57 1.38 -13.87 2.12
N GLN A 58 1.69 -14.99 2.80
CA GLN A 58 2.59 -16.03 2.26
C GLN A 58 2.10 -16.53 0.91
N ARG A 59 0.83 -16.96 0.84
CA ARG A 59 0.26 -17.54 -0.38
C ARG A 59 0.20 -16.55 -1.53
N VAL A 60 -0.13 -15.28 -1.27
CA VAL A 60 -0.11 -14.25 -2.32
C VAL A 60 1.30 -14.04 -2.86
N PHE A 61 2.31 -13.96 -1.99
CA PHE A 61 3.70 -13.77 -2.40
C PHE A 61 4.22 -14.97 -3.22
N GLU A 62 4.06 -16.19 -2.72
CA GLU A 62 4.48 -17.42 -3.42
C GLU A 62 3.80 -17.53 -4.79
N HIS A 63 2.50 -17.24 -4.87
CA HIS A 63 1.73 -17.29 -6.11
C HIS A 63 2.21 -16.24 -7.11
N ALA A 64 2.36 -14.99 -6.68
CA ALA A 64 2.84 -13.91 -7.54
C ALA A 64 4.30 -14.13 -8.00
N LEU A 65 5.15 -14.66 -7.13
CA LEU A 65 6.55 -15.00 -7.47
C LEU A 65 6.62 -16.17 -8.44
N GLY A 66 5.80 -17.20 -8.23
CA GLY A 66 5.67 -18.34 -9.14
C GLY A 66 5.21 -17.91 -10.53
N ASP A 67 4.23 -17.01 -10.61
CA ASP A 67 3.76 -16.42 -11.87
C ASP A 67 4.87 -15.66 -12.61
N LEU A 68 5.79 -14.99 -11.90
CA LEU A 68 6.92 -14.29 -12.52
C LEU A 68 7.94 -15.29 -13.06
N ARG A 69 8.34 -16.26 -12.24
CA ARG A 69 9.29 -17.31 -12.62
C ARG A 69 8.80 -18.19 -13.76
N ALA A 70 7.48 -18.39 -13.88
CA ALA A 70 6.90 -19.18 -14.96
C ALA A 70 6.97 -18.47 -16.33
N ARG A 71 6.97 -17.12 -16.37
CA ARG A 71 7.08 -16.36 -17.62
C ARG A 71 8.44 -16.51 -18.29
N ASP A 72 9.48 -16.80 -17.51
CA ASP A 72 10.84 -17.01 -18.01
C ASP A 72 10.96 -18.21 -18.95
N VAL A 73 10.12 -19.23 -18.76
CA VAL A 73 10.24 -20.49 -19.51
C VAL A 73 9.77 -20.33 -20.97
N GLU A 74 8.99 -19.29 -21.29
CA GLU A 74 8.37 -19.12 -22.61
C GLU A 74 9.18 -18.22 -23.57
N HIS A 75 10.21 -17.48 -23.11
CA HIS A 75 10.99 -16.54 -23.94
C HIS A 75 12.48 -16.92 -24.04
N ASP A 76 12.79 -17.95 -24.84
CA ASP A 76 14.14 -18.43 -25.18
C ASP A 76 14.88 -17.53 -26.20
N THR A 77 14.91 -16.21 -25.97
CA THR A 77 15.65 -15.27 -26.82
C THR A 77 16.37 -14.22 -26.00
N GLY A 78 17.64 -14.48 -25.66
CA GLY A 78 18.57 -13.50 -25.06
C GLY A 78 18.83 -13.69 -23.57
N LEU A 79 19.54 -14.77 -23.21
CA LEU A 79 19.67 -15.30 -21.85
C LEU A 79 20.14 -14.30 -20.77
N ILE A 80 21.05 -13.36 -21.07
CA ILE A 80 21.67 -12.52 -20.02
C ILE A 80 20.80 -11.33 -19.61
N LEU A 81 20.25 -10.57 -20.57
CA LEU A 81 19.39 -9.41 -20.26
C LEU A 81 18.03 -9.83 -19.69
N ALA A 82 17.52 -11.01 -20.07
CA ALA A 82 16.29 -11.57 -19.53
C ALA A 82 16.44 -11.99 -18.05
N LEU A 83 17.59 -12.60 -17.69
CA LEU A 83 17.87 -13.01 -16.31
C LEU A 83 18.00 -11.81 -15.35
N GLU A 84 18.67 -10.74 -15.76
CA GLU A 84 18.80 -9.52 -14.96
C GLU A 84 17.46 -8.77 -14.82
N GLY A 85 16.66 -8.72 -15.89
CA GLY A 85 15.32 -8.12 -15.89
C GLY A 85 14.34 -8.84 -14.96
N ASN A 86 14.30 -10.18 -15.00
CA ASN A 86 13.41 -10.93 -14.12
C ASN A 86 13.86 -10.86 -12.65
N LYS A 87 15.17 -10.92 -12.37
CA LYS A 87 15.62 -10.79 -10.97
C LYS A 87 15.24 -9.44 -10.37
N PHE A 88 15.25 -8.38 -11.18
CA PHE A 88 14.76 -7.08 -10.79
C PHE A 88 13.25 -7.11 -10.47
N GLU A 89 12.41 -7.77 -11.29
CA GLU A 89 10.97 -7.90 -11.01
C GLU A 89 10.67 -8.67 -9.72
N GLU A 90 11.39 -9.76 -9.44
CA GLU A 90 11.25 -10.49 -8.17
C GLU A 90 11.59 -9.61 -6.96
N LEU A 91 12.70 -8.86 -7.05
CA LEU A 91 13.13 -7.93 -6.01
C LEU A 91 12.11 -6.81 -5.81
N GLN A 92 11.54 -6.28 -6.88
CA GLN A 92 10.50 -5.25 -6.83
C GLN A 92 9.23 -5.80 -6.18
N LEU A 93 8.77 -7.01 -6.54
CA LEU A 93 7.62 -7.65 -5.91
C LEU A 93 7.83 -7.79 -4.39
N ALA A 94 8.99 -8.31 -3.98
CA ALA A 94 9.33 -8.52 -2.58
C ALA A 94 9.36 -7.19 -1.80
N LYS A 95 10.03 -6.16 -2.34
CA LYS A 95 10.11 -4.82 -1.72
C LYS A 95 8.74 -4.16 -1.62
N LYS A 96 7.93 -4.22 -2.68
CA LYS A 96 6.59 -3.61 -2.71
C LYS A 96 5.64 -4.27 -1.73
N ILE A 97 5.59 -5.60 -1.64
CA ILE A 97 4.73 -6.26 -0.66
C ILE A 97 5.19 -5.91 0.77
N ARG A 98 6.49 -5.93 1.07
CA ARG A 98 7.00 -5.51 2.39
C ARG A 98 6.59 -4.08 2.75
N GLU A 99 6.82 -3.13 1.84
CA GLU A 99 6.51 -1.73 2.11
C GLU A 99 5.01 -1.48 2.24
N ALA A 100 4.18 -2.14 1.42
CA ALA A 100 2.73 -2.04 1.54
C ALA A 100 2.21 -2.55 2.89
N LEU A 101 2.73 -3.67 3.37
CA LEU A 101 2.39 -4.20 4.70
C LEU A 101 2.80 -3.21 5.80
N LEU A 102 4.01 -2.65 5.74
CA LEU A 102 4.48 -1.65 6.70
C LEU A 102 3.59 -0.40 6.70
N LYS A 103 3.33 0.19 5.53
CA LYS A 103 2.47 1.38 5.38
C LYS A 103 1.05 1.11 5.91
N SER A 104 0.47 -0.04 5.58
CA SER A 104 -0.87 -0.40 6.05
C SER A 104 -0.99 -0.53 7.58
N GLY A 105 0.13 -0.76 8.29
CA GLY A 105 0.14 -0.93 9.74
C GLY A 105 -0.38 0.28 10.51
N LEU A 106 -0.22 1.50 9.97
CA LEU A 106 -0.69 2.73 10.64
C LEU A 106 -2.21 2.75 10.82
N ILE A 107 -2.97 2.21 9.86
CA ILE A 107 -4.45 2.23 9.87
C ILE A 107 -5.08 0.89 10.21
N SER A 108 -4.37 -0.23 9.98
CA SER A 108 -4.89 -1.58 10.29
C SER A 108 -4.36 -2.15 11.62
N GLY A 109 -3.33 -1.53 12.18
CA GLY A 109 -2.64 -1.92 13.41
C GLY A 109 -1.33 -2.67 13.15
N TYR A 110 -0.23 -2.17 13.70
CA TYR A 110 1.09 -2.79 13.56
C TYR A 110 1.20 -4.26 14.03
N PRO A 111 0.48 -4.75 15.07
CA PRO A 111 0.53 -6.16 15.40
C PRO A 111 0.15 -7.09 14.24
N LYS A 112 -0.84 -6.70 13.42
CA LYS A 112 -1.23 -7.45 12.22
C LYS A 112 -0.16 -7.37 11.14
N ALA A 113 0.36 -6.16 10.89
CA ALA A 113 1.44 -5.95 9.93
C ALA A 113 2.72 -6.71 10.31
N ILE A 114 3.09 -6.76 11.59
CA ILE A 114 4.24 -7.53 12.10
C ILE A 114 4.04 -9.03 11.86
N ASN A 115 2.86 -9.57 12.18
CA ASN A 115 2.55 -10.98 11.91
C ASN A 115 2.64 -11.30 10.41
N ALA A 116 2.11 -10.41 9.56
CA ALA A 116 2.18 -10.54 8.10
C ALA A 116 3.62 -10.46 7.56
N LEU A 117 4.42 -9.50 8.04
CA LEU A 117 5.83 -9.34 7.65
C LEU A 117 6.68 -10.53 8.08
N ARG A 118 6.46 -11.06 9.28
CA ARG A 118 7.14 -12.27 9.75
C ARG A 118 6.77 -13.47 8.87
N ALA A 119 5.48 -13.67 8.61
CA ALA A 119 5.02 -14.76 7.77
C ALA A 119 5.58 -14.65 6.34
N LEU A 120 5.60 -13.44 5.76
CA LEU A 120 6.23 -13.18 4.47
C LEU A 120 7.72 -13.54 4.49
N HIS A 121 8.46 -13.15 5.53
CA HIS A 121 9.89 -13.44 5.67
C HIS A 121 10.19 -14.94 5.69
N GLU A 122 9.34 -15.76 6.35
CA GLU A 122 9.50 -17.21 6.46
C GLU A 122 9.48 -17.94 5.10
N VAL A 123 8.78 -17.42 4.10
CA VAL A 123 8.67 -18.03 2.75
C VAL A 123 9.54 -17.33 1.70
N MET A 124 10.23 -16.27 2.09
CA MET A 124 10.97 -15.43 1.16
C MET A 124 12.37 -16.00 0.89
N PRO A 125 12.72 -16.28 -0.38
CA PRO A 125 14.08 -16.67 -0.74
C PRO A 125 15.11 -15.69 -0.22
N GLU A 126 16.26 -16.18 0.26
CA GLU A 126 17.28 -15.38 0.93
C GLU A 126 17.72 -14.19 0.08
N GLU A 127 17.84 -14.41 -1.23
CA GLU A 127 18.28 -13.41 -2.19
C GLU A 127 17.25 -12.30 -2.48
N LEU A 128 16.01 -12.43 -1.97
CA LEU A 128 14.95 -11.41 -2.05
C LEU A 128 14.71 -10.68 -0.73
N GLN A 129 15.40 -11.07 0.35
CA GLN A 129 15.28 -10.46 1.67
C GLN A 129 16.10 -9.16 1.74
N ASP A 130 15.51 -8.09 2.30
CA ASP A 130 16.29 -6.90 2.64
C ASP A 130 17.20 -7.21 3.83
N LYS A 131 18.45 -6.78 3.75
CA LYS A 131 19.44 -6.89 4.84
C LYS A 131 19.73 -5.56 5.53
N GLU A 132 19.24 -4.46 4.96
CA GLU A 132 19.44 -3.10 5.43
C GLU A 132 18.10 -2.35 5.49
N ILE A 133 18.07 -1.23 6.21
CA ILE A 133 16.88 -0.39 6.32
C ILE A 133 16.63 0.27 4.95
N SER A 134 15.50 -0.05 4.31
CA SER A 134 15.13 0.50 2.99
C SER A 134 14.94 2.02 2.98
N ARG A 135 14.89 2.65 4.17
CA ARG A 135 14.83 4.10 4.39
C ARG A 135 16.21 4.78 4.47
N GLN A 136 17.29 4.07 4.13
CA GLN A 136 18.65 4.60 4.05
C GLN A 136 19.08 4.62 2.58
N GLY A 137 18.90 5.74 1.89
CA GLY A 137 19.31 5.88 0.51
C GLY A 137 19.76 7.31 0.17
N PRO A 138 20.64 7.51 -0.82
CA PRO A 138 21.11 8.83 -1.25
C PRO A 138 20.03 9.67 -1.96
N PHE A 139 18.82 9.14 -2.10
CA PHE A 139 17.71 9.81 -2.80
C PHE A 139 16.84 10.59 -1.81
N LEU A 140 16.52 11.82 -2.22
CA LEU A 140 15.92 12.97 -1.53
C LEU A 140 14.64 12.74 -0.68
N PHE A 141 14.12 11.52 -0.56
CA PHE A 141 12.82 11.24 0.07
C PHE A 141 12.87 10.22 1.22
N ALA A 142 13.98 9.51 1.39
CA ALA A 142 14.14 8.46 2.39
C ALA A 142 15.47 8.61 3.14
N ASP A 143 15.46 9.44 4.18
CA ASP A 143 16.60 9.62 5.08
C ASP A 143 16.13 9.50 6.53
N THR A 144 16.60 8.47 7.22
CA THR A 144 16.31 8.26 8.65
C THR A 144 16.79 9.41 9.54
N ASN A 145 17.62 10.31 9.02
CA ASN A 145 18.09 11.52 9.69
C ASN A 145 17.40 12.80 9.22
N ALA A 146 16.44 12.71 8.30
CA ALA A 146 15.68 13.88 7.85
C ALA A 146 14.93 14.52 9.02
N SER A 147 14.85 15.85 9.01
CA SER A 147 14.13 16.59 10.04
C SER A 147 12.63 16.33 9.94
N LEU A 148 11.91 16.44 11.06
CA LEU A 148 10.45 16.37 11.07
C LEU A 148 9.81 17.44 10.17
N ALA A 149 10.44 18.61 10.03
CA ALA A 149 9.98 19.65 9.11
C ALA A 149 10.07 19.21 7.63
N ALA A 150 11.12 18.47 7.25
CA ALA A 150 11.22 17.92 5.89
C ALA A 150 10.10 16.91 5.62
N TYR A 151 9.82 16.02 6.58
CA TYR A 151 8.71 15.08 6.46
C TYR A 151 7.33 15.74 6.46
N GLU A 152 7.15 16.84 7.20
CA GLU A 152 5.93 17.64 7.14
C GLU A 152 5.67 18.17 5.72
N MET A 153 6.69 18.71 5.05
CA MET A 153 6.55 19.21 3.68
C MET A 153 6.16 18.09 2.69
N ILE A 154 6.78 16.91 2.82
CA ILE A 154 6.41 15.72 2.03
C ILE A 154 4.96 15.33 2.33
N GLY A 155 4.62 15.29 3.61
CA GLY A 155 3.32 14.90 4.12
C GLY A 155 2.19 15.83 3.70
N ASP A 156 2.38 17.15 3.77
CA ASP A 156 1.39 18.13 3.32
C ASP A 156 1.11 17.98 1.82
N LYS A 157 2.16 17.80 1.02
CA LYS A 157 2.01 17.54 -0.42
C LYS A 157 1.20 16.26 -0.68
N GLN A 158 1.51 15.17 0.00
CA GLN A 158 0.76 13.91 -0.15
C GLN A 158 -0.68 14.03 0.33
N PHE A 159 -0.88 14.60 1.52
CA PHE A 159 -2.20 14.83 2.11
C PHE A 159 -3.08 15.64 1.15
N ARG A 160 -2.58 16.76 0.64
CA ARG A 160 -3.29 17.59 -0.35
C ARG A 160 -3.58 16.86 -1.66
N SER A 161 -2.66 16.03 -2.16
CA SER A 161 -2.93 15.24 -3.37
C SER A 161 -4.07 14.22 -3.18
N ILE A 162 -4.23 13.69 -1.97
CA ILE A 162 -5.26 12.71 -1.66
C ILE A 162 -6.59 13.41 -1.42
N TYR A 163 -6.64 14.46 -0.61
CA TYR A 163 -7.91 15.09 -0.21
C TYR A 163 -8.38 16.20 -1.16
N GLY A 164 -7.50 16.77 -2.00
CA GLY A 164 -7.84 17.86 -2.92
C GLY A 164 -8.45 19.05 -2.17
N ASP A 165 -9.59 19.54 -2.65
CA ASP A 165 -10.33 20.66 -2.02
C ASP A 165 -10.84 20.34 -0.60
N GLN A 166 -10.91 19.05 -0.22
CA GLN A 166 -11.27 18.63 1.13
C GLN A 166 -10.09 18.60 2.09
N ALA A 167 -8.86 18.88 1.65
CA ALA A 167 -7.68 18.82 2.50
C ALA A 167 -7.80 19.74 3.72
N ASP A 168 -8.07 21.03 3.53
CA ASP A 168 -8.17 21.97 4.64
C ASP A 168 -9.38 21.68 5.57
N PRO A 169 -10.59 21.35 5.05
CA PRO A 169 -11.70 20.88 5.89
C PRO A 169 -11.38 19.63 6.72
N VAL A 170 -10.77 18.61 6.12
CA VAL A 170 -10.39 17.37 6.83
C VAL A 170 -9.33 17.67 7.88
N GLN A 171 -8.32 18.49 7.55
CA GLN A 171 -7.29 18.87 8.51
C GLN A 171 -7.91 19.63 9.69
N ASN A 172 -8.74 20.64 9.43
CA ASN A 172 -9.41 21.39 10.49
C ASN A 172 -10.30 20.50 11.37
N MET A 173 -10.99 19.51 10.78
CA MET A 173 -11.75 18.53 11.55
C MET A 173 -10.85 17.70 12.48
N LEU A 174 -9.68 17.27 11.99
CA LEU A 174 -8.68 16.56 12.80
C LEU A 174 -8.11 17.44 13.93
N ASP A 175 -7.79 18.70 13.64
CA ASP A 175 -7.29 19.67 14.63
C ASP A 175 -8.27 19.88 15.78
N ILE A 176 -9.56 20.00 15.46
CA ILE A 176 -10.64 20.17 16.43
C ILE A 176 -10.84 18.89 17.25
N ALA A 177 -10.78 17.72 16.60
CA ALA A 177 -10.98 16.44 17.27
C ALA A 177 -9.86 16.14 18.27
N TYR A 178 -8.61 16.37 17.88
CA TYR A 178 -7.46 16.24 18.78
C TYR A 178 -6.25 16.98 18.21
N PRO A 179 -5.68 17.98 18.92
CA PRO A 179 -4.54 18.75 18.41
C PRO A 179 -3.36 17.90 17.93
N ASP A 180 -2.97 16.79 18.57
CA ASP A 180 -1.83 16.01 18.04
C ASP A 180 -2.09 15.44 16.63
N MET A 181 -3.35 15.22 16.23
CA MET A 181 -3.71 14.78 14.87
C MET A 181 -3.36 15.84 13.82
N GLY A 182 -3.26 17.11 14.22
CA GLY A 182 -3.48 18.19 13.28
C GLY A 182 -2.87 19.56 13.58
N ARG A 183 -2.46 19.82 14.80
CA ARG A 183 -1.79 21.04 15.25
C ARG A 183 -1.10 20.79 16.57
N ILE A 184 0.22 20.96 16.64
CA ILE A 184 0.80 21.31 17.94
C ILE A 184 0.29 22.72 18.23
N SER A 185 -0.72 22.84 19.09
CA SER A 185 -1.06 24.14 19.65
C SER A 185 0.19 24.60 20.37
N GLY A 186 0.82 25.64 19.83
CA GLY A 186 1.88 26.39 20.50
C GLY A 186 1.32 26.96 21.80
N LEU A 187 1.30 26.12 22.84
CA LEU A 187 1.18 26.56 24.21
C LEU A 187 2.59 26.49 24.80
N ASN A 188 3.47 27.38 24.32
CA ASN A 188 4.50 27.87 25.20
C ASN A 188 3.88 29.09 25.89
N LEU A 189 3.49 28.91 27.15
CA LEU A 189 3.10 29.97 28.07
C LEU A 189 4.22 31.00 28.31
N LEU A 190 5.39 30.81 27.69
CA LEU A 190 6.55 31.69 27.79
C LEU A 190 7.26 31.75 26.42
N SER A 191 7.06 32.87 25.72
CA SER A 191 8.08 33.52 24.89
C SER A 191 8.68 32.73 23.71
N GLN A 192 7.94 32.59 22.60
CA GLN A 192 8.37 32.80 21.20
C GLN A 192 7.26 32.38 20.22
N PRO A 193 7.06 33.08 19.08
CA PRO A 193 6.11 32.63 18.06
C PRO A 193 6.74 31.46 17.31
N LEU A 194 6.55 30.23 17.81
CA LEU A 194 6.76 29.05 16.99
C LEU A 194 5.64 29.01 15.97
N THR A 195 5.99 29.04 14.68
CA THR A 195 5.08 28.82 13.57
C THR A 195 4.27 27.55 13.88
N PRO A 196 2.94 27.61 14.00
CA PRO A 196 2.16 26.42 14.28
C PRO A 196 2.42 25.41 13.15
N ILE A 197 2.88 24.21 13.52
CA ILE A 197 3.03 23.06 12.63
C ILE A 197 1.62 22.48 12.43
N PRO A 198 0.94 22.73 11.30
CA PRO A 198 -0.37 22.17 11.02
C PRO A 198 -0.14 20.73 10.54
N GLY A 199 -0.51 19.74 11.34
CA GLY A 199 -0.62 18.35 10.92
C GLY A 199 0.40 17.42 11.56
N TRP A 200 0.83 17.62 12.81
CA TRP A 200 1.97 16.87 13.35
C TRP A 200 1.83 15.35 13.18
N PHE A 201 0.81 14.70 13.75
CA PHE A 201 0.67 13.25 13.55
C PHE A 201 0.23 12.93 12.12
N SER A 202 -0.83 13.57 11.61
CA SER A 202 -1.39 13.23 10.29
C SER A 202 -0.39 13.49 9.16
N LYS A 203 0.03 14.73 8.95
CA LYS A 203 0.92 15.13 7.86
C LYS A 203 2.36 14.72 8.13
N THR A 204 2.95 15.00 9.29
CA THR A 204 4.37 14.67 9.51
C THR A 204 4.60 13.17 9.66
N ILE A 205 3.90 12.51 10.59
CA ILE A 205 4.14 11.08 10.85
C ILE A 205 3.45 10.21 9.80
N GLY A 206 2.15 10.38 9.59
CA GLY A 206 1.37 9.55 8.68
C GLY A 206 1.79 9.74 7.22
N TYR A 207 1.48 10.90 6.65
CA TYR A 207 1.73 11.17 5.23
C TYR A 207 3.20 11.43 4.90
N GLY A 208 3.97 11.98 5.85
CA GLY A 208 5.39 12.27 5.68
C GLY A 208 6.24 11.02 5.86
N VAL A 209 6.39 10.54 7.10
CA VAL A 209 7.30 9.43 7.43
C VAL A 209 6.81 8.08 6.90
N ILE A 210 5.54 7.75 7.11
CA ILE A 210 5.03 6.42 6.75
C ILE A 210 4.70 6.33 5.26
N TYR A 211 3.84 7.21 4.75
CA TYR A 211 3.35 7.11 3.36
C TYR A 211 4.28 7.74 2.32
N GLY A 212 5.04 8.77 2.69
CA GLY A 212 5.94 9.48 1.78
C GLY A 212 7.42 9.28 1.98
N GLY A 213 7.83 8.60 3.05
CA GLY A 213 9.23 8.47 3.42
C GLY A 213 10.04 7.47 2.58
N VAL A 214 9.44 6.82 1.57
CA VAL A 214 10.09 5.97 0.55
C VAL A 214 9.27 5.92 -0.74
N ASP A 215 9.96 5.74 -1.86
CA ASP A 215 9.41 5.67 -3.22
C ASP A 215 9.24 4.23 -3.76
N THR A 216 9.43 3.21 -2.92
CA THR A 216 9.12 1.80 -3.28
C THR A 216 7.66 1.64 -3.70
N LEU A 217 6.78 2.31 -2.93
CA LEU A 217 5.41 2.73 -3.21
C LEU A 217 5.28 3.82 -4.28
N SER A 218 4.69 3.59 -5.45
CA SER A 218 4.08 4.73 -6.15
C SER A 218 2.96 5.36 -5.30
N THR A 219 2.59 6.60 -5.59
CA THR A 219 1.47 7.29 -4.89
C THR A 219 0.16 6.51 -5.03
N LEU A 220 -0.10 5.94 -6.20
CA LEU A 220 -1.29 5.11 -6.45
C LEU A 220 -1.23 3.79 -5.69
N GLU A 221 -0.11 3.06 -5.72
CA GLU A 221 0.04 1.82 -4.94
C GLU A 221 -0.07 2.06 -3.44
N THR A 222 0.43 3.19 -2.96
CA THR A 222 0.22 3.62 -1.57
C THR A 222 -1.26 3.89 -1.30
N SER A 223 -1.97 4.55 -2.21
CA SER A 223 -3.42 4.75 -2.09
C SER A 223 -4.20 3.43 -2.07
N TYR A 224 -3.84 2.48 -2.93
CA TYR A 224 -4.46 1.14 -2.97
C TYR A 224 -4.23 0.35 -1.68
N THR A 225 -3.03 0.47 -1.09
CA THR A 225 -2.69 -0.08 0.22
C THR A 225 -3.64 0.48 1.29
N LEU A 226 -3.90 1.79 1.28
CA LEU A 226 -4.79 2.42 2.25
C LEU A 226 -6.23 1.95 2.07
N ILE A 227 -6.76 1.96 0.85
CA ILE A 227 -8.12 1.49 0.55
C ILE A 227 -8.31 0.05 1.04
N ALA A 228 -7.36 -0.86 0.78
CA ALA A 228 -7.47 -2.26 1.17
C ALA A 228 -7.54 -2.45 2.69
N ALA A 229 -6.69 -1.75 3.43
CA ALA A 229 -6.68 -1.80 4.89
C ALA A 229 -7.93 -1.13 5.51
N LEU A 230 -8.39 0.00 4.95
CA LEU A 230 -9.59 0.71 5.42
C LEU A 230 -10.86 -0.12 5.20
N ILE A 231 -10.97 -0.80 4.05
CA ILE A 231 -12.06 -1.74 3.77
C ILE A 231 -12.06 -2.86 4.82
N ALA A 232 -10.93 -3.55 5.03
CA ALA A 232 -10.87 -4.60 6.05
C ALA A 232 -11.13 -4.08 7.48
N GLY A 233 -10.86 -2.79 7.73
CA GLY A 233 -11.06 -2.12 9.01
C GLY A 233 -12.46 -1.53 9.25
N ASP A 234 -13.39 -1.61 8.28
CA ASP A 234 -14.77 -1.08 8.40
C ASP A 234 -14.83 0.44 8.73
N THR A 235 -14.14 1.25 7.90
CA THR A 235 -14.00 2.71 8.08
C THR A 235 -14.59 3.50 6.89
N PRO A 236 -15.92 3.55 6.72
CA PRO A 236 -16.57 4.01 5.48
C PRO A 236 -16.19 5.43 5.05
N GLN A 237 -16.07 6.37 5.99
CA GLN A 237 -15.69 7.75 5.66
C GLN A 237 -14.30 7.81 5.02
N GLN A 238 -13.31 7.13 5.61
CA GLN A 238 -11.95 7.08 5.10
C GLN A 238 -11.90 6.28 3.79
N ILE A 239 -12.67 5.20 3.64
CA ILE A 239 -12.77 4.44 2.37
C ILE A 239 -13.19 5.39 1.24
N SER A 240 -14.24 6.20 1.45
CA SER A 240 -14.71 7.17 0.45
C SER A 240 -13.62 8.18 0.07
N TRP A 241 -12.97 8.79 1.08
CA TRP A 241 -11.92 9.78 0.81
C TRP A 241 -10.74 9.21 0.04
N HIS A 242 -10.32 7.98 0.35
CA HIS A 242 -9.19 7.35 -0.31
C HIS A 242 -9.53 6.78 -1.69
N LEU A 243 -10.76 6.34 -1.94
CA LEU A 243 -11.23 6.01 -3.29
C LEU A 243 -11.21 7.26 -4.20
N ASP A 244 -11.74 8.39 -3.71
CA ASP A 244 -11.71 9.66 -4.43
C ASP A 244 -10.27 10.17 -4.63
N GLY A 245 -9.42 9.98 -3.62
CA GLY A 245 -8.01 10.34 -3.68
C GLY A 245 -7.23 9.52 -4.73
N ALA A 246 -7.48 8.22 -4.81
CA ALA A 246 -6.88 7.37 -5.85
C ALA A 246 -7.27 7.85 -7.25
N LYS A 247 -8.54 8.21 -7.46
CA LYS A 247 -9.03 8.78 -8.73
C LYS A 247 -8.36 10.11 -9.07
N ARG A 248 -8.28 11.04 -8.11
CA ARG A 248 -7.53 12.29 -8.27
C ARG A 248 -6.06 12.03 -8.63
N GLY A 249 -5.48 10.97 -8.07
CA GLY A 249 -4.13 10.50 -8.35
C GLY A 249 -3.95 9.80 -9.71
N GLY A 250 -5.01 9.67 -10.52
CA GLY A 250 -4.97 9.11 -11.87
C GLY A 250 -5.40 7.65 -11.99
N ALA A 251 -5.93 7.03 -10.92
CA ALA A 251 -6.49 5.68 -11.01
C ALA A 251 -7.71 5.64 -11.92
N SER A 252 -7.81 4.60 -12.74
CA SER A 252 -9.01 4.36 -13.55
C SER A 252 -10.19 3.90 -12.67
N LEU A 253 -11.40 3.98 -13.22
CA LEU A 253 -12.59 3.45 -12.56
C LEU A 253 -12.50 1.94 -12.38
N GLU A 254 -11.92 1.24 -13.34
CA GLU A 254 -11.68 -0.21 -13.30
C GLU A 254 -10.65 -0.56 -12.21
N GLU A 255 -9.57 0.20 -12.08
CA GLU A 255 -8.56 -0.01 -11.03
C GLU A 255 -9.18 0.20 -9.64
N THR A 256 -9.89 1.29 -9.43
CA THR A 256 -10.53 1.57 -8.12
C THR A 256 -11.59 0.53 -7.75
N ARG A 257 -12.39 0.07 -8.72
CA ARG A 257 -13.33 -1.06 -8.53
C ARG A 257 -12.60 -2.36 -8.23
N ALA A 258 -11.50 -2.66 -8.90
CA ALA A 258 -10.71 -3.85 -8.67
C ALA A 258 -10.10 -3.86 -7.26
N VAL A 259 -9.48 -2.76 -6.85
CA VAL A 259 -8.89 -2.59 -5.50
C VAL A 259 -9.96 -2.84 -4.44
N ARG A 260 -11.12 -2.20 -4.60
CA ARG A 260 -12.27 -2.38 -3.70
C ARG A 260 -12.70 -3.85 -3.66
N GLN A 261 -12.96 -4.45 -4.82
CA GLN A 261 -13.49 -5.81 -4.90
C GLN A 261 -12.52 -6.85 -4.36
N ILE A 262 -11.23 -6.78 -4.67
CA ILE A 262 -10.19 -7.66 -4.11
C ILE A 262 -10.20 -7.59 -2.59
N SER A 263 -10.25 -6.36 -2.05
CA SER A 263 -10.23 -6.13 -0.60
C SER A 263 -11.46 -6.74 0.08
N ILE A 264 -12.64 -6.59 -0.53
CA ILE A 264 -13.90 -7.18 -0.06
C ILE A 264 -13.82 -8.71 -0.07
N GLU A 265 -13.39 -9.33 -1.18
CA GLU A 265 -13.36 -10.79 -1.30
C GLU A 265 -12.34 -11.42 -0.34
N VAL A 266 -11.18 -10.80 -0.15
CA VAL A 266 -10.19 -11.25 0.84
C VAL A 266 -10.73 -11.11 2.27
N ALA A 267 -11.33 -9.97 2.61
CA ALA A 267 -11.88 -9.75 3.95
C ALA A 267 -13.06 -10.69 4.25
N LYS A 268 -13.96 -10.93 3.28
CA LYS A 268 -15.02 -11.94 3.37
C LYS A 268 -14.45 -13.33 3.61
N PHE A 269 -13.44 -13.72 2.82
CA PHE A 269 -12.76 -15.00 2.97
C PHE A 269 -12.11 -15.14 4.36
N ALA A 270 -11.59 -14.05 4.91
CA ALA A 270 -11.03 -13.99 6.26
C ALA A 270 -12.09 -13.97 7.38
N GLY A 271 -13.38 -13.87 7.04
CA GLY A 271 -14.48 -13.84 8.00
C GLY A 271 -14.77 -12.46 8.60
N VAL A 272 -14.25 -11.39 8.00
CA VAL A 272 -14.57 -10.02 8.39
C VAL A 272 -16.08 -9.79 8.22
N ARG A 273 -16.69 -9.14 9.22
CA ARG A 273 -18.08 -8.70 9.19
C ARG A 273 -18.11 -7.20 9.38
N TRP A 274 -18.52 -6.48 8.34
CA TRP A 274 -18.71 -5.04 8.39
C TRP A 274 -19.98 -4.69 9.16
N LYS A 275 -19.93 -3.58 9.90
CA LYS A 275 -21.09 -2.96 10.53
C LYS A 275 -21.72 -1.90 9.63
N HIS A 276 -20.96 -1.39 8.66
CA HIS A 276 -21.39 -0.34 7.74
C HIS A 276 -21.31 -0.82 6.29
N ASP A 277 -22.05 -0.13 5.42
CA ASP A 277 -21.91 -0.31 3.98
C ASP A 277 -20.53 0.14 3.51
N ILE A 278 -19.97 -0.60 2.56
CA ILE A 278 -18.68 -0.27 1.97
C ILE A 278 -18.93 0.71 0.83
N PRO A 279 -18.41 1.95 0.88
CA PRO A 279 -18.61 2.94 -0.18
C PRO A 279 -18.25 2.41 -1.57
N GLU A 280 -19.02 2.79 -2.58
CA GLU A 280 -18.77 2.41 -3.97
C GLU A 280 -17.66 3.26 -4.59
N ALA A 281 -16.96 2.67 -5.57
CA ALA A 281 -16.13 3.44 -6.49
C ALA A 281 -17.06 4.03 -7.56
N ALA A 282 -17.50 5.28 -7.32
CA ALA A 282 -18.23 6.10 -8.30
C ALA A 282 -17.33 6.45 -9.49
#